data_AF-A0A0U5GIG3-F1
#
_entry.id   AF-A0A0U5GIG3-F1
#
_cell.length_a   1.000
_cell.length_b   1.000
_cell.length_c   1.000
_cell.angle_alpha   90.00
_cell.angle_beta   90.00
_cell.angle_gamma   90.00
#
_symmetry.space_group_name_H-M   'P 1'
#
loop_
_entity.id
_entity.type
_entity.pdbx_description
1 polymer ?
#
loop_
_entity_poly.entity_id
_entity_poly.type
_entity_poly.pdbx_seq_one_letter_code
_entity_poly.pdbx_strand_id
1 'polypeptide(L)'
;MRLISLATAFAVVAELLPIVAADFDVYDMGLGGGGIVANFWGWQVYDGLATCDNDMGWVWPPRTDASGNKAGVLCKGTGDACPFRGDGDPYNIEQLGLNFGNRGARHWSKYSPG
;
A
#
# COMPACT_ATOMS: atom_id res chain seq x y z
N MET A 1 30.03 41.71 9.42
CA MET A 1 29.67 40.36 9.89
C MET A 1 28.18 40.16 9.64
N ARG A 2 27.78 39.57 8.50
CA ARG A 2 26.37 39.30 8.20
C ARG A 2 26.11 37.84 8.54
N LEU A 3 25.53 37.62 9.72
CA LEU A 3 24.95 36.34 10.10
C LEU A 3 23.67 36.18 9.28
N ILE A 4 23.79 35.61 8.08
CA ILE A 4 22.64 35.15 7.32
C ILE A 4 22.15 33.92 8.09
N SER A 5 21.13 34.13 8.91
CA SER A 5 20.45 33.10 9.71
C SER A 5 20.18 31.86 8.88
N LEU A 6 20.85 30.75 9.21
CA LEU A 6 20.51 29.41 8.70
C LEU A 6 19.04 29.02 8.97
N ALA A 7 18.37 29.72 9.89
CA ALA A 7 16.97 29.48 10.25
C ALA A 7 15.99 29.69 9.08
N THR A 8 16.31 30.52 8.10
CA THR A 8 15.37 30.84 7.00
C THR A 8 15.34 29.78 5.90
N ALA A 9 16.34 28.91 5.82
CA ALA A 9 16.41 27.86 4.80
C ALA A 9 15.57 26.62 5.15
N PHE A 10 15.29 26.35 6.43
CA PHE A 10 14.52 25.18 6.86
C PHE A 10 13.00 25.37 6.74
N ALA A 11 12.50 26.61 6.80
CA ALA A 11 11.06 26.88 6.75
C ALA A 11 10.43 26.54 5.38
N VAL A 12 11.18 26.66 4.29
CA VAL A 12 10.66 26.47 2.92
C VAL A 12 10.51 24.99 2.54
N VAL A 13 11.26 24.09 3.17
CA VAL A 13 11.23 22.65 2.83
C VAL A 13 9.96 21.96 3.34
N ALA A 14 9.37 22.45 4.44
CA ALA A 14 8.15 21.88 5.01
C ALA A 14 6.89 22.19 4.20
N GLU A 15 6.84 23.33 3.49
CA GLU A 15 5.67 23.74 2.69
C GLU A 15 5.55 23.02 1.34
N LEU A 16 6.59 22.30 0.92
CA LEU A 16 6.65 21.62 -0.39
C LEU A 16 6.29 20.13 -0.34
N LEU A 17 6.05 19.57 0.85
CA LEU A 17 5.51 18.22 0.95
C LEU A 17 3.98 18.37 1.09
N PRO A 18 3.19 18.05 0.05
CA PRO A 18 1.80 17.75 0.28
C PRO A 18 1.77 16.53 1.19
N ILE A 19 1.58 16.75 2.49
CA ILE A 19 1.24 15.71 3.44
C ILE A 19 -0.20 15.32 3.11
N VAL A 20 -0.38 14.60 2.01
CA VAL A 20 -1.61 13.87 1.74
C VAL A 20 -1.64 12.77 2.78
N ALA A 21 -2.29 13.04 3.90
CA ALA A 21 -2.73 12.01 4.81
C ALA A 21 -3.78 11.18 4.04
N ALA A 22 -3.35 10.06 3.49
CA ALA A 22 -4.25 9.05 2.96
C ALA A 22 -4.61 8.13 4.13
N ASP A 23 -5.86 8.17 4.55
CA ASP A 23 -6.42 7.24 5.53
C ASP A 23 -7.13 6.13 4.75
N PHE A 24 -6.58 4.93 4.79
CA PHE A 24 -7.15 3.78 4.11
C PHE A 24 -6.68 2.50 4.78
N ASP A 25 -7.54 1.49 4.73
CA ASP A 25 -7.26 0.16 5.24
C ASP A 25 -6.90 -0.76 4.08
N VAL A 26 -5.93 -1.65 4.33
CA VAL A 26 -5.46 -2.64 3.38
C VAL A 26 -5.68 -4.02 3.96
N TYR A 27 -6.34 -4.88 3.20
CA TYR A 27 -6.66 -6.25 3.61
C TYR A 27 -6.08 -7.22 2.60
N ASP A 28 -5.46 -8.29 3.09
CA ASP A 28 -5.11 -9.46 2.30
C ASP A 28 -6.22 -10.50 2.45
N MET A 29 -6.90 -10.84 1.36
CA MET A 29 -8.14 -11.62 1.42
C MET A 29 -8.38 -12.49 0.19
N GLY A 30 -9.15 -13.55 0.42
CA GLY A 30 -9.65 -14.44 -0.62
C GLY A 30 -11.02 -14.01 -1.12
N LEU A 31 -11.19 -13.96 -2.44
CA LEU A 31 -12.50 -13.93 -3.08
C LEU A 31 -12.95 -15.36 -3.36
N GLY A 32 -14.05 -15.73 -2.72
CA GLY A 32 -14.68 -17.04 -2.91
C GLY A 32 -15.21 -17.19 -4.34
N GLY A 33 -14.83 -18.29 -4.99
CA GLY A 33 -15.36 -18.67 -6.30
C GLY A 33 -16.71 -19.37 -6.19
N GLY A 34 -17.59 -19.17 -7.17
CA GLY A 34 -18.91 -19.81 -7.25
C GLY A 34 -18.90 -21.29 -7.63
N GLY A 35 -17.82 -22.03 -7.34
CA GLY A 35 -17.65 -23.45 -7.68
C GLY A 35 -17.19 -23.74 -9.12
N ILE A 36 -17.38 -22.82 -10.07
CA ILE A 36 -16.89 -22.92 -11.47
C ILE A 36 -15.58 -22.15 -11.68
N VAL A 37 -15.41 -21.04 -10.96
CA VAL A 37 -14.19 -20.22 -10.98
C VAL A 37 -13.37 -20.50 -9.73
N ALA A 38 -12.04 -20.54 -9.88
CA ALA A 38 -11.12 -20.71 -8.76
C ALA A 38 -11.22 -19.53 -7.79
N ASN A 39 -10.92 -19.78 -6.51
CA ASN A 39 -10.77 -18.72 -5.53
C ASN A 39 -9.61 -17.81 -5.96
N PHE A 40 -9.82 -16.50 -5.88
CA PHE A 40 -8.76 -15.52 -6.11
C PHE A 40 -8.24 -15.02 -4.77
N TRP A 41 -6.94 -14.75 -4.71
CA TRP A 41 -6.31 -14.17 -3.54
C TRP A 41 -5.63 -12.87 -3.91
N GLY A 42 -5.77 -11.87 -3.05
CA GLY A 42 -4.92 -10.70 -3.12
C GLY A 42 -5.38 -9.59 -2.20
N TRP A 43 -4.93 -8.40 -2.54
CA TRP A 43 -5.04 -7.23 -1.69
C TRP A 43 -6.22 -6.36 -2.11
N GLN A 44 -6.97 -5.87 -1.14
CA GLN A 44 -8.01 -4.86 -1.32
C GLN A 44 -7.69 -3.63 -0.47
N VAL A 45 -8.09 -2.47 -0.98
CA VAL A 45 -7.74 -1.17 -0.40
C VAL A 45 -9.01 -0.35 -0.26
N TYR A 46 -9.35 0.01 0.97
CA TYR A 46 -10.62 0.64 1.33
C TYR A 46 -10.38 2.02 1.94
N ASP A 47 -11.23 2.98 1.62
CA ASP A 47 -11.26 4.31 2.26
C ASP A 47 -11.98 4.18 3.62
N GLY A 48 -11.31 3.51 4.57
CA GLY A 48 -11.83 3.08 5.88
C GLY A 48 -12.10 1.59 5.98
N LEU A 49 -12.83 1.17 7.03
CA LEU A 49 -13.04 -0.24 7.36
C LEU A 49 -13.79 -0.99 6.24
N ALA A 50 -13.34 -2.19 5.91
CA ALA A 50 -14.07 -3.11 5.04
C ALA A 50 -15.37 -3.60 5.71
N THR A 51 -16.47 -3.57 4.96
CA THR A 51 -17.80 -4.06 5.33
C THR A 51 -18.43 -4.84 4.17
N CYS A 52 -19.55 -5.52 4.40
CA CYS A 52 -20.28 -6.18 3.33
C CYS A 52 -20.90 -5.19 2.32
N ASP A 53 -21.05 -3.92 2.69
CA ASP A 53 -21.69 -2.90 1.84
C ASP A 53 -20.69 -2.20 0.90
N ASN A 54 -19.39 -2.31 1.18
CA ASN A 54 -18.33 -1.73 0.36
C ASN A 54 -17.43 -2.79 -0.29
N ASP A 55 -17.86 -4.06 -0.28
CA ASP A 55 -17.07 -5.19 -0.76
C ASP A 55 -16.60 -5.01 -2.20
N MET A 56 -15.33 -5.33 -2.45
CA MET A 56 -14.80 -5.28 -3.79
C MET A 56 -14.90 -6.66 -4.45
N GLY A 57 -15.56 -6.73 -5.60
CA GLY A 57 -15.62 -7.95 -6.44
C GLY A 57 -14.30 -8.32 -7.13
N TRP A 58 -13.17 -7.76 -6.70
CA TRP A 58 -11.85 -7.93 -7.32
C TRP A 58 -10.72 -7.72 -6.30
N VAL A 59 -9.56 -8.35 -6.54
CA VAL A 59 -8.37 -8.25 -5.70
C VAL A 59 -7.15 -7.86 -6.54
N TRP A 60 -6.21 -7.15 -5.94
CA TRP A 60 -4.90 -6.92 -6.56
C TRP A 60 -3.96 -8.09 -6.26
N PRO A 61 -3.41 -8.75 -7.29
CA PRO A 61 -2.45 -9.82 -7.05
C PRO A 61 -1.14 -9.26 -6.48
N PRO A 62 -0.45 -10.03 -5.63
CA PRO A 62 0.91 -9.70 -5.22
C PRO A 62 1.84 -9.70 -6.43
N ARG A 63 2.82 -8.80 -6.42
CA ARG A 63 3.85 -8.67 -7.45
C ARG A 63 5.22 -8.49 -6.81
N THR A 64 6.25 -8.84 -7.55
CA THR A 64 7.65 -8.59 -7.17
C THR A 64 8.05 -7.12 -7.36
N ASP A 65 7.25 -6.36 -8.13
CA ASP A 65 7.47 -4.95 -8.42
C ASP A 65 6.14 -4.23 -8.71
N ALA A 66 5.89 -3.15 -7.98
CA ALA A 66 4.73 -2.26 -8.12
C ALA A 66 5.18 -0.80 -8.36
N SER A 67 6.33 -0.57 -8.99
CA SER A 67 6.85 0.78 -9.25
C SER A 67 6.50 1.32 -10.66
N GLY A 68 6.56 2.65 -10.82
CA GLY A 68 6.37 3.31 -12.11
C GLY A 68 5.03 2.99 -12.77
N ASN A 69 5.06 2.37 -13.95
CA ASN A 69 3.86 2.00 -14.71
C ASN A 69 3.30 0.61 -14.36
N LYS A 70 3.88 -0.09 -13.37
CA LYS A 70 3.48 -1.44 -13.01
C LYS A 70 2.44 -1.41 -11.89
N ALA A 71 1.17 -1.59 -12.26
CA ALA A 71 0.08 -1.65 -11.28
C ALA A 71 0.06 -2.98 -10.51
N GLY A 72 -0.25 -2.93 -9.22
CA GLY A 72 -0.35 -4.08 -8.32
C GLY A 72 0.10 -3.76 -6.89
N VAL A 73 0.23 -4.81 -6.08
CA VAL A 73 0.74 -4.71 -4.70
C VAL A 73 2.08 -5.41 -4.60
N LEU A 74 3.09 -4.69 -4.11
CA LEU A 74 4.35 -5.25 -3.65
C LEU A 74 4.21 -5.53 -2.15
N CYS A 75 4.46 -6.76 -1.73
CA CYS A 75 4.64 -7.10 -0.33
C CYS A 75 6.00 -7.78 -0.17
N LYS A 76 6.81 -7.31 0.79
CA LYS A 76 8.05 -7.95 1.20
C LYS A 76 8.14 -8.00 2.71
N GLY A 77 8.78 -9.04 3.20
CA GLY A 77 9.07 -9.21 4.60
C GLY A 77 9.79 -10.53 4.84
N THR A 78 10.00 -10.85 6.11
CA THR A 78 10.64 -12.09 6.53
C THR A 78 9.60 -13.16 6.89
N GLY A 79 9.99 -14.43 6.83
CA GLY A 79 9.09 -15.55 7.13
C GLY A 79 7.80 -15.50 6.30
N ASP A 80 6.66 -15.61 6.98
CA ASP A 80 5.33 -15.63 6.37
C ASP A 80 4.69 -14.23 6.27
N ALA A 81 5.47 -13.17 6.12
CA ALA A 81 4.95 -11.78 6.06
C ALA A 81 3.94 -11.53 4.94
N CYS A 82 4.08 -12.23 3.81
CA CYS A 82 3.29 -12.01 2.60
C CYS A 82 2.77 -13.35 2.05
N PRO A 83 1.99 -14.10 2.83
CA PRO A 83 1.58 -15.42 2.41
C PRO A 83 0.51 -15.34 1.36
N PHE A 84 0.37 -16.41 0.59
CA PHE A 84 -0.75 -16.57 -0.33
C PHE A 84 -2.08 -16.82 0.42
N ARG A 85 -2.02 -17.00 1.74
CA ARG A 85 -3.00 -17.40 2.78
C ARG A 85 -3.65 -16.36 3.69
N GLY A 86 -3.20 -15.10 3.70
CA GLY A 86 -3.63 -14.10 4.69
C GLY A 86 -3.45 -14.52 6.15
N ASP A 87 -2.70 -15.60 6.37
CA ASP A 87 -2.28 -16.18 7.65
C ASP A 87 -0.93 -15.59 8.11
N GLY A 88 -0.49 -14.53 7.44
CA GLY A 88 0.78 -13.89 7.66
C GLY A 88 0.72 -12.94 8.84
N ASP A 89 1.85 -12.84 9.52
CA ASP A 89 2.01 -11.83 10.56
C ASP A 89 2.31 -10.48 9.89
N PRO A 90 1.40 -9.48 9.95
CA PRO A 90 1.63 -8.17 9.36
C PRO A 90 2.82 -7.44 9.99
N TYR A 91 3.28 -7.82 11.19
CA TYR A 91 4.49 -7.24 11.80
C TYR A 91 5.78 -7.69 11.12
N ASN A 92 5.75 -8.79 10.36
CA ASN A 92 6.90 -9.23 9.58
C ASN A 92 6.99 -8.52 8.21
N ILE A 93 6.01 -7.67 7.85
CA ILE A 93 6.02 -6.90 6.60
C ILE A 93 6.99 -5.72 6.73
N GLU A 94 8.10 -5.82 5.99
CA GLU A 94 9.11 -4.78 5.89
C GLU A 94 8.73 -3.71 4.85
N GLN A 95 8.04 -4.13 3.79
CA GLN A 95 7.61 -3.24 2.71
C GLN A 95 6.24 -3.65 2.17
N LEU A 96 5.31 -2.69 2.15
CA LEU A 96 4.04 -2.81 1.44
C LEU A 96 3.90 -1.63 0.48
N GLY A 97 3.83 -1.90 -0.82
CA GLY A 97 3.73 -0.89 -1.88
C GLY A 97 2.50 -1.13 -2.74
N LEU A 98 1.75 -0.06 -3.02
CA LEU A 98 0.55 -0.06 -3.84
C LEU A 98 0.77 0.86 -5.03
N ASN A 99 0.44 0.38 -6.22
CA ASN A 99 0.43 1.21 -7.41
C ASN A 99 -0.77 0.88 -8.27
N PHE A 100 -1.59 1.90 -8.53
CA PHE A 100 -2.80 1.77 -9.33
C PHE A 100 -2.59 2.23 -10.79
N GLY A 101 -1.34 2.46 -11.19
CA GLY A 101 -0.95 2.83 -12.55
C GLY A 101 -1.27 4.27 -12.94
N ASN A 102 -1.23 4.54 -14.26
CA ASN A 102 -1.30 5.89 -14.83
C ASN A 102 -2.69 6.54 -14.86
N ARG A 103 -3.72 5.95 -14.23
CA ARG A 103 -5.04 6.59 -14.09
C ARG A 103 -5.10 7.54 -12.88
N GLY A 104 -4.14 8.45 -12.77
CA GLY A 104 -4.11 9.46 -11.69
C GLY A 104 -3.13 9.18 -10.54
N ALA A 105 -2.08 8.38 -10.77
CA ALA A 105 -0.86 8.32 -9.97
C ALA A 105 -1.04 8.22 -8.44
N ARG A 106 -1.89 7.30 -7.98
CA ARG A 106 -1.93 6.94 -6.56
C ARG A 106 -0.94 5.81 -6.32
N HIS A 107 0.26 6.21 -5.88
CA HIS A 107 1.28 5.31 -5.37
C HIS A 107 1.38 5.54 -3.86
N TRP A 108 1.37 4.45 -3.10
CA TRP A 108 1.61 4.49 -1.67
C TRP A 108 2.60 3.39 -1.31
N SER A 109 3.51 3.68 -0.39
CA SER A 109 4.40 2.67 0.17
C SER A 109 4.55 2.90 1.66
N LYS A 110 4.40 1.83 2.44
CA LYS A 110 4.78 1.76 3.85
C LYS A 110 6.01 0.90 3.99
N TYR A 111 6.94 1.40 4.80
CA TYR A 111 8.14 0.70 5.21
C TYR A 111 8.10 0.56 6.73
N SER A 112 8.44 -0.61 7.24
CA SER A 112 8.72 -0.80 8.67
C SER A 112 10.23 -0.90 8.86
N PRO A 113 10.83 -0.23 9.86
CA PRO A 113 12.17 -0.58 10.28
C PRO A 113 12.12 -2.02 10.81
N GLY A 114 12.87 -2.92 10.18
CA GLY A 114 13.06 -4.29 10.65
C GLY A 114 13.89 -4.38 11.93
#